data_AF-A0A2J6XTV8-F1
#
_entry.id   AF-A0A2J6XTV8-F1
#
_cell.length_a   1.000
_cell.length_b   1.000
_cell.length_c   1.000
_cell.angle_alpha   90.00
_cell.angle_beta   90.00
_cell.angle_gamma   90.00
#
_symmetry.space_group_name_H-M   'P 1'
#
loop_
_entity.id
_entity.type
_entity.pdbx_description
1 polymer ?
#
loop_
_entity_poly.entity_id
_entity_poly.type
_entity_poly.pdbx_seq_one_letter_code
_entity_poly.pdbx_strand_id
1 'polypeptide(L)' 'MKSFLIFFSLLIITSIFPQVNYENSLKIVIDKDYPPFTFINEKGQLVGISVDFWRLWSERMGIKVEL' A
#
# COMPACT_ATOMS: atom_id res chain seq x y z
N MET A 1 40.38 19.30 -10.57
CA MET A 1 39.24 20.12 -10.11
C MET A 1 37.95 19.90 -10.93
N LYS A 2 38.01 19.82 -12.27
CA LYS A 2 36.82 19.59 -13.13
C LYS A 2 36.13 18.22 -12.92
N SER A 3 36.90 17.16 -12.66
CA SER A 3 36.35 15.81 -12.43
C SER A 3 35.51 15.70 -11.14
N PHE A 4 35.88 16.43 -10.08
CA PHE A 4 35.13 16.45 -8.81
C PHE A 4 33.76 17.15 -8.96
N LEU A 5 33.69 18.20 -9.78
CA LEU A 5 32.45 18.91 -10.10
C LEU A 5 31.46 18.03 -10.91
N ILE A 6 31.97 17.16 -11.78
CA ILE A 6 31.14 16.23 -12.57
C ILE A 6 30.52 15.16 -11.66
N PHE A 7 31.29 14.59 -10.73
CA PHE A 7 30.76 13.63 -9.75
C PHE A 7 29.69 14.24 -8.86
N PHE A 8 29.89 15.47 -8.39
CA PHE A 8 28.91 16.18 -7.56
C PHE A 8 27.63 16.53 -8.35
N SER A 9 27.76 16.89 -9.62
CA SER A 9 26.63 17.11 -10.54
C SER A 9 25.83 15.82 -10.78
N LEU A 10 26.48 14.66 -10.89
CA LEU A 10 25.79 13.38 -11.12
C LEU A 10 24.95 12.96 -9.91
N LEU A 11 25.45 13.21 -8.69
CA LEU A 11 24.79 12.87 -7.43
C LEU A 11 23.50 13.71 -7.22
N ILE A 12 23.54 14.99 -7.57
CA ILE A 12 22.37 15.88 -7.57
C ILE A 12 21.29 15.40 -8.55
N ILE A 13 21.69 14.95 -9.75
CA ILE A 13 20.74 14.45 -10.76
C ILE A 13 19.99 13.22 -10.24
N THR A 14 20.65 12.34 -9.48
CA THR A 14 19.99 11.13 -8.91
C THR A 14 18.94 11.44 -7.84
N SER A 15 19.08 12.52 -7.07
CA SER A 15 18.13 12.89 -6.01
C SER A 15 16.89 13.64 -6.53
N ILE A 16 16.95 14.20 -7.75
CA ILE A 16 15.84 14.96 -8.36
C ILE A 16 14.90 14.04 -9.14
N PHE A 17 15.29 12.79 -9.43
CA PHE A 17 14.34 11.83 -10.01
C PHE A 17 13.20 11.57 -9.01
N PRO A 18 11.94 11.79 -9.41
CA PRO A 18 10.82 11.44 -8.57
C PRO A 18 10.89 9.94 -8.30
N GLN A 19 11.03 9.58 -7.02
CA GLN A 19 10.83 8.21 -6.56
C GLN A 19 9.37 7.88 -6.86
N VAL A 20 9.10 7.20 -7.97
CA VAL A 20 7.76 6.71 -8.28
C VAL A 20 7.47 5.60 -7.27
N ASN A 21 6.96 5.98 -6.10
CA ASN A 21 6.34 5.06 -5.17
C ASN A 21 5.05 4.62 -5.82
N TYR A 22 5.12 3.49 -6.51
CA TYR A 22 3.95 2.76 -6.94
C TYR A 22 3.29 2.19 -5.68
N GLU A 23 2.49 3.01 -4.98
CA GLU A 23 1.57 2.60 -3.93
C GLU A 23 0.44 1.76 -4.57
N ASN A 24 0.81 0.60 -5.12
CA ASN A 24 -0.12 -0.35 -5.70
C ASN A 24 -0.82 -1.09 -4.56
N SER A 25 -1.92 -0.52 -4.06
CA SER A 25 -2.86 -1.27 -3.26
C SER A 25 -3.67 -2.20 -4.16
N LEU A 26 -3.84 -3.44 -3.73
CA LEU A 26 -4.82 -4.35 -4.31
C LEU A 26 -6.21 -3.97 -3.80
N LYS A 27 -7.06 -3.43 -4.67
CA LYS A 27 -8.46 -3.17 -4.37
C LYS A 27 -9.27 -4.45 -4.44
N ILE A 28 -9.97 -4.76 -3.36
CA ILE A 28 -10.81 -5.93 -3.22
C ILE A 28 -12.27 -5.47 -3.11
N VAL A 29 -13.11 -5.96 -4.01
CA VAL A 29 -14.57 -5.74 -3.92
C VAL A 29 -15.16 -6.77 -2.96
N ILE A 30 -15.94 -6.31 -1.99
CA ILE A 30 -16.55 -7.18 -0.99
C ILE A 30 -17.93 -6.66 -0.56
N ASP A 31 -18.76 -7.57 -0.07
CA ASP A 31 -20.07 -7.23 0.51
C ASP A 31 -19.90 -6.47 1.83
N LYS A 32 -20.90 -5.68 2.22
CA LYS A 32 -20.95 -4.93 3.48
C LYS A 32 -22.06 -5.41 4.42
N ASP A 33 -22.89 -6.36 4.00
CA ASP A 33 -23.99 -6.89 4.81
C ASP A 33 -24.14 -8.42 4.64
N TYR A 34 -23.06 -9.14 4.92
CA TYR A 34 -23.04 -10.60 4.92
C TYR A 34 -22.31 -11.16 6.15
N PRO A 35 -22.91 -11.05 7.36
CA PRO A 35 -22.36 -11.68 8.56
C PRO A 35 -22.28 -13.21 8.44
N PRO A 36 -21.29 -13.87 9.06
CA PRO A 36 -20.19 -13.30 9.85
C PRO A 36 -18.94 -12.94 9.01
N PHE A 37 -19.03 -12.99 7.68
CA PHE A 37 -17.88 -12.85 6.79
C PHE A 37 -17.47 -11.40 6.56
N THR A 38 -18.45 -10.53 6.29
CA THR A 38 -18.26 -9.08 6.12
C THR A 38 -19.50 -8.31 6.52
N PHE A 39 -19.35 -7.38 7.45
CA PHE A 39 -20.44 -6.53 7.90
C PHE A 39 -19.92 -5.23 8.50
N ILE A 40 -20.75 -4.20 8.51
CA ILE A 40 -20.45 -2.95 9.22
C ILE A 40 -20.87 -3.10 10.70
N ASN A 41 -19.92 -2.92 11.62
CA ASN A 41 -20.22 -2.96 13.06
C ASN A 41 -20.88 -1.67 13.56
N GLU A 42 -21.25 -1.62 14.84
CA GLU A 42 -21.87 -0.46 15.49
C GLU A 42 -21.03 0.83 15.43
N LYS A 43 -19.71 0.71 15.18
CA LYS A 43 -18.78 1.83 15.04
C LYS A 43 -18.60 2.28 13.57
N GLY A 44 -19.34 1.69 12.63
CA GLY A 44 -19.22 2.01 11.20
C GLY A 44 -18.02 1.36 10.52
N GLN A 45 -17.38 0.36 11.13
CA GLN A 45 -16.19 -0.30 10.60
C GLN A 45 -16.56 -1.59 9.86
N LEU A 46 -15.98 -1.81 8.68
CA LEU A 46 -16.07 -3.08 7.96
C LEU A 46 -15.25 -4.14 8.71
N VAL A 47 -15.90 -5.17 9.21
CA VAL A 47 -15.31 -6.27 9.99
C VAL A 47 -15.84 -7.63 9.52
N GLY A 48 -15.20 -8.71 9.98
CA GLY A 48 -15.63 -10.08 9.72
C GLY A 48 -14.48 -10.98 9.24
N ILE A 49 -14.78 -12.27 9.09
CA ILE A 49 -13.78 -13.31 8.77
C ILE A 49 -13.00 -12.96 7.49
N SER A 50 -13.67 -12.47 6.45
CA SER A 50 -13.04 -12.15 5.17
C SER A 50 -12.17 -10.90 5.25
N VAL A 51 -12.55 -9.91 6.08
CA VAL A 51 -11.72 -8.72 6.36
C VAL A 51 -10.42 -9.12 7.05
N ASP A 52 -10.51 -9.97 8.08
CA ASP A 52 -9.35 -10.47 8.81
C ASP A 52 -8.43 -11.32 7.93
N PHE A 53 -9.00 -12.14 7.05
CA PHE A 53 -8.24 -12.91 6.07
C PHE A 53 -7.41 -12.00 5.15
N TRP A 54 -8.03 -10.97 4.56
CA TRP A 54 -7.33 -10.05 3.66
C TRP A 54 -6.25 -9.22 4.36
N ARG A 55 -6.50 -8.83 5.61
CA ARG A 55 -5.49 -8.18 6.44
C ARG A 55 -4.29 -9.09 6.68
N LEU A 56 -4.52 -10.34 7.09
CA LEU A 56 -3.44 -11.31 7.31
C LEU A 56 -2.68 -11.64 6.02
N TRP A 57 -3.40 -11.76 4.90
CA TRP A 57 -2.79 -11.97 3.60
C TRP A 57 -1.89 -10.78 3.21
N SER A 58 -2.37 -9.55 3.42
CA SER A 58 -1.61 -8.32 3.16
C SER A 58 -0.31 -8.30 3.96
N GLU A 59 -0.38 -8.62 5.25
CA GLU A 59 0.79 -8.71 6.14
C GLU A 59 1.80 -9.75 5.68
N ARG A 60 1.33 -10.93 5.23
CA ARG A 60 2.21 -12.02 4.78
C ARG A 60 2.88 -11.75 3.43
N MET A 61 2.17 -11.08 2.54
CA MET A 61 2.65 -10.85 1.17
C MET A 61 3.41 -9.53 1.02
N GLY A 62 3.33 -8.63 2.01
CA GLY A 62 3.88 -7.27 1.90
C GLY A 62 3.18 -6.43 0.83
N ILE A 63 1.96 -6.81 0.44
CA ILE A 63 1.15 -6.11 -0.58
C ILE A 63 0.00 -5.44 0.15
N LYS A 64 -0.13 -4.12 0.02
CA LYS A 64 -1.21 -3.35 0.63
C LYS A 64 -2.56 -3.75 0.02
N VAL A 65 -3.58 -3.92 0.86
CA VAL A 65 -4.95 -4.21 0.43
C VAL A 65 -5.87 -3.05 0.80
N GLU A 66 -6.83 -2.75 -0.07
CA GLU A 66 -7.91 -1.78 0.16
C GLU A 66 -9.26 -2.51 0.01
N LEU A 67 -10.08 -2.46 1.06
CA LEU A 67 -11.39 -3.12 1.18
C LEU A 67 -12.52 -2.08 1.21
#